data_AF-A0A7Y2ST90-F1
#
_entry.id   AF-A0A7Y2ST90-F1
#
_cell.length_a   1.000
_cell.length_b   1.000
_cell.length_c   1.000
_cell.angle_alpha   90.00
_cell.angle_beta   90.00
_cell.angle_gamma   90.00
#
_symmetry.space_group_name_H-M   'P 1'
#
loop_
_entity.id
_entity.type
_entity.pdbx_description
1 polymer ?
#
loop_
_entity_poly.entity_id
_entity_poly.type
_entity_poly.pdbx_seq_one_letter_code
_entity_poly.pdbx_strand_id
1 'polypeptide(L)'
;MNSTYRPTPYDEAILLCLAHLGGATAALIQGICMPGRALRTAQEVLSIREQGGLIQQHHRSVRIGEATRRLASVWELAPKGRTAIRKHALAPAHLASMARRTLSDAALLSNVVLAIYHGTPLLAGLTVGHEPAINPENAHGRAEALITVHQWADPEDAMPAGAIPWMPIIIREEEYQRITLMIELDDGIPPEGLRRRASCYPSPEVWHRAKLGLAPIPLWVVPDKRRLQQIQRAIGRAFEASWIGVTEAGLADNTWQLYQAARLQAQGALDHCLTLLSR
;
A
#
# COMPACT_ATOMS: atom_id res chain seq x y z
N MET A 1 -27.65 6.69 -25.22
CA MET A 1 -28.59 6.17 -24.20
C MET A 1 -28.15 6.70 -22.85
N ASN A 2 -28.93 7.58 -22.22
CA ASN A 2 -28.64 8.10 -20.88
C ASN A 2 -29.00 7.03 -19.85
N SER A 3 -28.03 6.16 -19.54
CA SER A 3 -28.11 5.24 -18.40
C SER A 3 -28.25 6.08 -17.13
N THR A 4 -29.41 6.00 -16.49
CA THR A 4 -29.68 6.65 -15.21
C THR A 4 -28.84 5.93 -14.15
N TYR A 5 -27.77 6.58 -13.72
CA TYR A 5 -26.88 6.09 -12.67
C TYR A 5 -27.70 5.73 -11.41
N ARG A 6 -27.62 4.47 -10.98
CA ARG A 6 -28.16 4.02 -9.69
C ARG A 6 -27.01 3.80 -8.71
N PRO A 7 -26.95 4.53 -7.59
CA PRO A 7 -25.96 4.30 -6.55
C PRO A 7 -26.03 2.86 -6.03
N THR A 8 -24.89 2.20 -5.87
CA THR A 8 -24.77 0.95 -5.10
C THR A 8 -24.22 1.26 -3.70
N PRO A 9 -24.45 0.39 -2.69
CA PRO A 9 -23.88 0.59 -1.35
C PRO A 9 -22.35 0.61 -1.33
N TYR A 10 -21.69 0.18 -2.42
CA TYR A 10 -20.23 0.09 -2.52
C TYR A 10 -19.59 1.33 -3.17
N ASP A 11 -20.38 2.25 -3.74
CA ASP A 11 -19.85 3.33 -4.59
C ASP A 11 -18.91 4.24 -3.82
N GLU A 12 -19.34 4.66 -2.64
CA GLU A 12 -18.56 5.52 -1.78
C GLU A 12 -17.27 4.85 -1.34
N ALA A 13 -17.33 3.58 -0.94
CA ALA A 13 -16.16 2.78 -0.55
C ALA A 13 -15.14 2.65 -1.70
N ILE A 14 -15.61 2.35 -2.91
CA ILE A 14 -14.76 2.23 -4.10
C ILE A 14 -14.12 3.58 -4.44
N LEU A 15 -14.90 4.67 -4.46
CA LEU A 15 -14.38 5.99 -4.79
C LEU A 15 -13.38 6.47 -3.73
N LEU A 16 -13.60 6.18 -2.45
CA LEU A 16 -12.65 6.47 -1.37
C LEU A 16 -11.36 5.65 -1.51
N CYS A 17 -11.49 4.35 -1.79
CA CYS A 17 -10.34 3.49 -2.05
C CYS A 17 -9.45 4.07 -3.16
N LEU A 18 -10.07 4.47 -4.28
CA LEU A 18 -9.35 5.07 -5.39
C LEU A 18 -8.82 6.47 -5.09
N ALA A 19 -9.52 7.25 -4.24
CA ALA A 19 -9.06 8.55 -3.77
C ALA A 19 -7.77 8.45 -2.95
N HIS A 20 -7.66 7.44 -2.09
CA HIS A 20 -6.50 7.18 -1.24
C HIS A 20 -5.34 6.55 -2.00
N LEU A 21 -5.61 5.59 -2.89
CA LEU A 21 -4.55 4.83 -3.57
C LEU A 21 -4.12 5.42 -4.91
N GLY A 22 -4.99 6.19 -5.56
CA GLY A 22 -4.77 6.75 -6.89
C GLY A 22 -4.87 5.73 -8.02
N GLY A 23 -4.73 4.44 -7.72
CA GLY A 23 -4.97 3.33 -8.64
C GLY A 23 -5.13 2.04 -7.84
N ALA A 24 -6.10 1.20 -8.18
CA ALA A 24 -6.30 -0.09 -7.51
C ALA A 24 -6.71 -1.21 -8.48
N THR A 25 -6.31 -2.45 -8.16
CA THR A 25 -6.78 -3.64 -8.89
C THR A 25 -8.19 -4.03 -8.46
N ALA A 26 -8.90 -4.78 -9.33
CA ALA A 26 -10.20 -5.33 -8.97
C ALA A 26 -10.14 -6.28 -7.76
N ALA A 27 -9.00 -6.97 -7.55
CA ALA A 27 -8.78 -7.85 -6.41
C ALA A 27 -8.74 -7.06 -5.09
N LEU A 28 -8.01 -5.94 -5.04
CA LEU A 28 -8.02 -5.07 -3.86
C LEU A 28 -9.42 -4.53 -3.59
N ILE A 29 -10.08 -4.01 -4.63
CA ILE A 29 -11.42 -3.44 -4.50
C ILE A 29 -12.41 -4.49 -3.98
N GLN A 30 -12.35 -5.72 -4.50
CA GLN A 30 -13.16 -6.82 -4.01
C GLN A 30 -12.84 -7.14 -2.54
N GLY A 31 -11.57 -7.32 -2.21
CA GLY A 31 -11.14 -7.73 -0.86
C GLY A 31 -11.48 -6.70 0.22
N ILE A 32 -11.35 -5.40 -0.09
CA ILE A 32 -11.55 -4.32 0.87
C ILE A 32 -12.96 -3.73 0.82
N CYS A 33 -13.47 -3.39 -0.38
CA CYS A 33 -14.72 -2.65 -0.51
C CYS A 33 -15.95 -3.54 -0.66
N MET A 34 -15.75 -4.81 -1.03
CA MET A 34 -16.84 -5.76 -1.31
C MET A 34 -16.53 -7.16 -0.74
N PRO A 35 -16.16 -7.27 0.54
CA PRO A 35 -15.74 -8.54 1.13
C PRO A 35 -16.83 -9.60 1.00
N GLY A 36 -16.42 -10.85 0.75
CA GLY A 36 -17.33 -11.98 0.52
C GLY A 36 -18.03 -11.98 -0.83
N ARG A 37 -17.86 -10.95 -1.68
CA ARG A 37 -18.34 -10.97 -3.07
C ARG A 37 -17.32 -11.62 -4.00
N ALA A 38 -17.81 -12.22 -5.08
CA ALA A 38 -16.95 -12.77 -6.12
C ALA A 38 -16.21 -11.64 -6.87
N LEU A 39 -14.99 -11.92 -7.32
CA LEU A 39 -14.19 -10.98 -8.14
C LEU A 39 -14.94 -10.50 -9.38
N ARG A 40 -15.74 -11.38 -9.99
CA ARG A 40 -16.60 -11.04 -11.13
C ARG A 40 -17.60 -9.92 -10.81
N THR A 41 -18.22 -9.97 -9.62
CA THR A 41 -19.15 -8.92 -9.18
C THR A 41 -18.45 -7.57 -9.05
N ALA A 42 -17.22 -7.55 -8.51
CA ALA A 42 -16.44 -6.32 -8.44
C ALA A 42 -16.10 -5.79 -9.84
N GLN A 43 -15.70 -6.66 -10.79
CA GLN A 43 -15.44 -6.27 -12.17
C GLN A 43 -16.68 -5.69 -12.87
N GLU A 44 -17.86 -6.28 -12.67
CA GLU A 44 -19.14 -5.81 -13.20
C GLU A 44 -19.49 -4.42 -12.62
N VAL A 45 -19.35 -4.25 -11.30
CA VAL A 45 -19.57 -2.94 -10.64
C VAL A 45 -18.62 -1.89 -11.20
N LEU A 46 -17.32 -2.20 -11.34
CA LEU A 46 -16.32 -1.27 -11.87
C LEU A 46 -16.62 -0.87 -13.33
N SER A 47 -17.01 -1.82 -14.17
CA SER A 47 -17.41 -1.54 -15.56
C SER A 47 -18.59 -0.56 -15.64
N ILE A 48 -19.60 -0.73 -14.78
CA ILE A 48 -20.74 0.21 -14.71
C ILE A 48 -20.26 1.62 -14.30
N ARG A 49 -19.30 1.75 -13.38
CA ARG A 49 -18.79 3.05 -12.91
C ARG A 49 -17.93 3.73 -13.96
N GLU A 50 -17.20 2.95 -14.74
CA GLU A 50 -16.46 3.44 -15.90
C GLU A 50 -17.38 3.96 -16.99
N GLN A 51 -18.44 3.22 -17.33
CA GLN A 51 -19.48 3.71 -18.25
C GLN A 51 -20.16 4.99 -17.73
N GLY A 52 -20.31 5.10 -16.41
CA GLY A 52 -20.82 6.31 -15.75
C GLY A 52 -19.82 7.48 -15.67
N GLY A 53 -18.58 7.28 -16.12
CA GLY A 53 -17.49 8.26 -16.12
C GLY A 53 -16.91 8.58 -14.75
N LEU A 54 -17.19 7.77 -13.72
CA LEU A 54 -16.70 8.00 -12.35
C LEU A 54 -15.27 7.49 -12.16
N ILE A 55 -14.93 6.41 -12.85
CA ILE A 55 -13.61 5.80 -12.83
C ILE A 55 -13.15 5.54 -14.27
N GLN A 56 -11.87 5.23 -14.45
CA GLN A 56 -11.29 4.83 -15.72
C GLN A 56 -10.43 3.59 -15.53
N GLN A 57 -10.49 2.66 -16.49
CA GLN A 57 -9.62 1.49 -16.51
C GLN A 57 -8.34 1.75 -17.28
N HIS A 58 -7.22 1.38 -16.68
CA HIS A 58 -5.92 1.31 -17.33
C HIS A 58 -5.53 -0.16 -17.51
N HIS A 59 -5.05 -0.50 -18.71
CA HIS A 59 -4.58 -1.84 -19.03
C HIS A 59 -3.24 -1.78 -19.76
N ARG A 60 -2.40 -2.78 -19.52
CA ARG A 60 -1.15 -2.96 -20.23
C ARG A 60 -0.87 -4.43 -20.45
N SER A 61 -0.24 -4.71 -21.57
CA SER A 61 0.35 -6.01 -21.86
C SER A 61 1.86 -5.85 -21.95
N VAL A 62 2.60 -6.81 -21.41
CA VAL A 62 4.05 -6.87 -21.48
C VAL A 62 4.44 -8.07 -22.33
N ARG A 63 5.36 -7.85 -23.28
CA ARG A 63 5.93 -8.92 -24.08
C ARG A 63 7.17 -9.46 -23.35
N ILE A 64 7.16 -10.75 -23.03
CA ILE A 64 8.27 -11.45 -22.38
C ILE A 64 8.71 -12.57 -23.35
N GLY A 65 9.81 -12.34 -24.07
CA GLY A 65 10.20 -13.19 -25.19
C GLY A 65 9.13 -13.20 -26.29
N GLU A 66 8.62 -14.39 -26.61
CA GLU A 66 7.54 -14.56 -27.60
C GLU A 66 6.13 -14.47 -27.00
N ALA A 67 5.99 -14.51 -25.67
CA ALA A 67 4.71 -14.48 -25.00
C ALA A 67 4.25 -13.05 -24.67
N THR A 68 2.96 -12.77 -24.82
CA THR A 68 2.33 -11.53 -24.32
C THR A 68 1.59 -11.84 -23.03
N ARG A 69 2.04 -11.26 -21.92
CA ARG A 69 1.37 -11.36 -20.61
C ARG A 69 0.55 -10.09 -20.38
N ARG A 70 -0.75 -10.26 -20.16
CA ARG A 70 -1.64 -9.17 -19.74
C ARG A 70 -1.39 -8.88 -18.26
N LEU A 71 -1.11 -7.63 -17.92
CA LEU A 71 -1.06 -7.19 -16.52
C LEU A 71 -2.48 -7.05 -15.99
N ALA A 72 -2.63 -7.11 -14.66
CA ALA A 72 -3.90 -6.81 -14.01
C ALA A 72 -4.34 -5.38 -14.39
N SER A 73 -5.63 -5.21 -14.72
CA SER A 73 -6.18 -3.88 -14.92
C SER A 73 -6.14 -3.08 -13.62
N VAL A 74 -5.76 -1.82 -13.73
CA VAL A 74 -5.77 -0.87 -12.61
C VAL A 74 -6.83 0.19 -12.88
N TRP A 75 -7.64 0.49 -11.88
CA TRP A 75 -8.73 1.46 -11.96
C TRP A 75 -8.33 2.72 -11.21
N GLU A 76 -8.70 3.89 -11.72
CA GLU A 76 -8.43 5.21 -11.12
C GLU A 76 -9.69 6.09 -11.17
N LEU A 77 -9.78 7.08 -10.27
CA LEU A 77 -10.82 8.12 -10.36
C LEU A 77 -10.70 8.96 -11.64
N ALA A 78 -11.77 8.96 -12.43
CA ALA A 78 -11.96 9.90 -13.52
C ALA A 78 -12.38 11.29 -12.98
N PRO A 79 -12.33 12.38 -13.77
CA PRO A 79 -12.65 13.74 -13.30
C PRO A 79 -14.01 13.88 -12.59
N LYS A 80 -15.04 13.17 -13.07
CA LYS A 80 -16.36 13.16 -12.45
C LYS A 80 -16.34 12.48 -11.07
N GLY A 81 -15.65 11.35 -10.93
CA GLY A 81 -15.48 10.65 -9.65
C GLY A 81 -14.67 11.46 -8.64
N ARG A 82 -13.61 12.15 -9.11
CA ARG A 82 -12.83 13.09 -8.27
C ARG A 82 -13.73 14.19 -7.71
N THR A 83 -14.60 14.77 -8.54
CA THR A 83 -15.57 15.78 -8.11
C THR A 83 -16.57 15.21 -7.11
N ALA A 84 -17.06 13.99 -7.33
CA ALA A 84 -18.04 13.34 -6.47
C ALA A 84 -17.53 13.11 -5.04
N ILE A 85 -16.25 12.73 -4.87
CA ILE A 85 -15.70 12.36 -3.55
C ILE A 85 -14.95 13.49 -2.85
N ARG A 86 -14.67 14.62 -3.52
CA ARG A 86 -13.82 15.70 -2.99
C ARG A 86 -14.26 16.26 -1.63
N LYS A 87 -15.56 16.27 -1.35
CA LYS A 87 -16.13 16.81 -0.09
C LYS A 87 -16.41 15.74 0.96
N HIS A 88 -16.09 14.48 0.67
CA HIS A 88 -16.32 13.40 1.61
C HIS A 88 -15.39 13.54 2.83
N ALA A 89 -15.92 13.32 4.04
CA ALA A 89 -15.16 13.53 5.28
C ALA A 89 -13.89 12.65 5.40
N LEU A 90 -13.94 11.46 4.81
CA LEU A 90 -12.82 10.51 4.76
C LEU A 90 -11.94 10.66 3.50
N ALA A 91 -12.22 11.60 2.60
CA ALA A 91 -11.36 11.81 1.45
C ALA A 91 -10.03 12.44 1.89
N PRO A 92 -8.89 12.04 1.28
CA PRO A 92 -7.62 12.67 1.57
C PRO A 92 -7.61 14.13 1.06
N ALA A 93 -6.85 14.99 1.73
CA ALA A 93 -6.74 16.41 1.35
C ALA A 93 -6.26 16.60 -0.10
N HIS A 94 -5.41 15.69 -0.58
CA HIS A 94 -4.99 15.57 -1.97
C HIS A 94 -5.34 14.18 -2.47
N LEU A 95 -6.23 14.11 -3.48
CA LEU A 95 -6.58 12.85 -4.12
C LEU A 95 -5.35 12.29 -4.83
N ALA A 96 -5.05 11.02 -4.56
CA ALA A 96 -3.96 10.32 -5.21
C ALA A 96 -4.22 10.14 -6.71
N SER A 97 -3.14 9.94 -7.46
CA SER A 97 -3.16 9.88 -8.93
C SER A 97 -2.17 8.82 -9.43
N MET A 98 -2.45 8.22 -10.58
CA MET A 98 -1.51 7.30 -11.24
C MET A 98 -0.43 8.02 -12.07
N ALA A 99 -0.51 9.34 -12.24
CA ALA A 99 0.29 10.09 -13.22
C ALA A 99 1.82 9.91 -13.15
N ARG A 100 2.37 9.44 -12.02
CA ARG A 100 3.82 9.23 -11.83
C ARG A 100 4.21 7.77 -11.54
N ARG A 101 3.26 6.83 -11.61
CA ARG A 101 3.51 5.41 -11.32
C ARG A 101 3.33 4.58 -12.58
N THR A 102 4.11 3.51 -12.71
CA THR A 102 3.81 2.52 -13.74
C THR A 102 2.59 1.70 -13.34
N LEU A 103 1.94 1.09 -14.33
CA LEU A 103 0.82 0.16 -14.06
C LEU A 103 1.25 -1.06 -13.23
N SER A 104 2.50 -1.50 -13.37
CA SER A 104 3.05 -2.60 -12.59
C SER A 104 3.16 -2.22 -11.12
N ASP A 105 3.71 -1.04 -10.84
CA ASP A 105 3.90 -0.55 -9.46
C ASP A 105 2.56 -0.29 -8.78
N ALA A 106 1.59 0.27 -9.50
CA ALA A 106 0.24 0.47 -8.96
C ALA A 106 -0.47 -0.86 -8.65
N ALA A 107 -0.30 -1.87 -9.50
CA ALA A 107 -0.85 -3.21 -9.25
C ALA A 107 -0.16 -3.89 -8.07
N LEU A 108 1.17 -3.79 -7.97
CA LEU A 108 1.93 -4.38 -6.87
C LEU A 108 1.64 -3.67 -5.55
N LEU A 109 1.57 -2.33 -5.52
CA LEU A 109 1.14 -1.58 -4.34
C LEU A 109 -0.28 -1.97 -3.90
N SER A 110 -1.18 -2.27 -4.85
CA SER A 110 -2.50 -2.81 -4.50
C SER A 110 -2.37 -4.15 -3.76
N ASN A 111 -1.50 -5.05 -4.22
CA ASN A 111 -1.29 -6.33 -3.53
C ASN A 111 -0.70 -6.13 -2.13
N VAL A 112 0.21 -5.17 -1.97
CA VAL A 112 0.79 -4.80 -0.66
C VAL A 112 -0.28 -4.31 0.30
N VAL A 113 -1.11 -3.37 -0.14
CA VAL A 113 -2.20 -2.81 0.69
C VAL A 113 -3.19 -3.89 1.07
N LEU A 114 -3.57 -4.77 0.14
CA LEU A 114 -4.46 -5.89 0.41
C LEU A 114 -3.85 -6.89 1.40
N ALA A 115 -2.56 -7.20 1.26
CA ALA A 115 -1.84 -8.09 2.19
C ALA A 115 -1.73 -7.47 3.59
N ILE A 116 -1.47 -6.16 3.70
CA ILE A 116 -1.50 -5.44 4.98
C ILE A 116 -2.90 -5.50 5.59
N TYR A 117 -3.95 -5.24 4.80
CA TYR A 117 -5.33 -5.28 5.27
C TYR A 117 -5.71 -6.64 5.87
N HIS A 118 -5.35 -7.74 5.20
CA HIS A 118 -5.64 -9.10 5.70
C HIS A 118 -4.67 -9.59 6.77
N GLY A 119 -3.41 -9.14 6.74
CA GLY A 119 -2.36 -9.58 7.65
C GLY A 119 -2.31 -8.81 8.97
N THR A 120 -3.15 -7.78 9.14
CA THR A 120 -3.18 -6.92 10.34
C THR A 120 -4.47 -7.17 11.14
N PRO A 121 -4.41 -7.92 12.26
CA PRO A 121 -5.54 -8.02 13.17
C PRO A 121 -5.84 -6.66 13.81
N LEU A 122 -7.11 -6.43 14.15
CA LEU A 122 -7.59 -5.21 14.82
C LEU A 122 -7.29 -3.92 14.04
N LEU A 123 -7.22 -4.01 12.71
CA LEU A 123 -7.01 -2.85 11.86
C LEU A 123 -8.12 -1.81 12.09
N ALA A 124 -7.74 -0.66 12.63
CA ALA A 124 -8.60 0.52 12.77
C ALA A 124 -8.61 1.36 11.49
N GLY A 125 -7.48 1.37 10.77
CA GLY A 125 -7.41 1.98 9.46
C GLY A 125 -6.02 2.10 8.87
N LEU A 126 -5.98 2.63 7.66
CA LEU A 126 -4.82 2.84 6.83
C LEU A 126 -4.79 4.28 6.36
N THR A 127 -3.60 4.85 6.41
CA THR A 127 -3.28 6.13 5.77
C THR A 127 -2.20 5.88 4.73
N VAL A 128 -2.38 6.40 3.51
CA VAL A 128 -1.43 6.21 2.41
C VAL A 128 -0.92 7.56 1.91
N GLY A 129 0.37 7.80 2.07
CA GLY A 129 1.10 8.87 1.39
C GLY A 129 1.81 8.31 0.16
N HIS A 130 1.77 9.01 -0.97
CA HIS A 130 2.43 8.58 -2.21
C HIS A 130 3.73 9.33 -2.43
N GLU A 131 4.72 8.64 -2.98
CA GLU A 131 6.04 9.20 -3.32
C GLU A 131 6.72 10.00 -2.18
N PRO A 132 6.72 9.50 -0.93
CA PRO A 132 7.39 10.19 0.16
C PRO A 132 8.89 10.31 -0.12
N ALA A 133 9.49 11.41 0.31
CA ALA A 133 10.95 11.48 0.39
C ALA A 133 11.43 10.45 1.42
N ILE A 134 12.49 9.70 1.08
CA ILE A 134 13.10 8.71 2.00
C ILE A 134 13.73 9.42 3.21
N ASN A 135 14.19 10.65 3.02
CA ASN A 135 14.66 11.53 4.08
C ASN A 135 13.91 12.87 3.99
N PRO A 136 13.22 13.32 5.06
CA PRO A 136 12.47 14.56 5.03
C PRO A 136 13.37 15.80 5.01
N GLU A 137 14.62 15.70 5.47
CA GLU A 137 15.60 16.80 5.45
C GLU A 137 16.39 16.86 4.14
N ASN A 138 16.39 15.77 3.37
CA ASN A 138 17.10 15.68 2.09
C ASN A 138 16.23 14.93 1.07
N ALA A 139 15.71 15.64 0.07
CA ALA A 139 14.79 15.10 -0.92
C ALA A 139 15.41 14.10 -1.92
N HIS A 140 16.57 13.51 -1.60
CA HIS A 140 17.19 12.44 -2.37
C HIS A 140 16.50 11.11 -2.11
N GLY A 141 16.02 10.51 -3.21
CA GLY A 141 15.29 9.25 -3.16
C GLY A 141 13.83 9.43 -2.75
N ARG A 142 12.94 8.77 -3.49
CA ARG A 142 11.54 8.62 -3.14
C ARG A 142 11.25 7.14 -2.98
N ALA A 143 10.46 6.79 -1.98
CA ALA A 143 9.85 5.48 -1.92
C ALA A 143 8.53 5.50 -2.69
N GLU A 144 7.93 4.34 -2.96
CA GLU A 144 6.67 4.27 -3.69
C GLU A 144 5.50 4.77 -2.85
N ALA A 145 5.46 4.41 -1.57
CA ALA A 145 4.41 4.84 -0.65
C ALA A 145 4.89 4.88 0.81
N LEU A 146 4.19 5.67 1.61
CA LEU A 146 4.22 5.63 3.06
C LEU A 146 2.86 5.10 3.53
N ILE A 147 2.82 3.93 4.16
CA ILE A 147 1.58 3.36 4.68
C ILE A 147 1.65 3.39 6.20
N THR A 148 0.76 4.15 6.84
CA THR A 148 0.56 4.09 8.29
C THR A 148 -0.59 3.16 8.59
N VAL A 149 -0.29 2.12 9.36
CA VAL A 149 -1.23 1.14 9.89
C VAL A 149 -1.64 1.58 11.29
N HIS A 150 -2.94 1.75 11.49
CA HIS A 150 -3.54 2.07 12.79
C HIS A 150 -4.23 0.80 13.29
N GLN A 151 -3.84 0.35 14.48
CA GLN A 151 -4.41 -0.82 15.14
C GLN A 151 -5.06 -0.39 16.45
N TRP A 152 -6.26 -0.91 16.72
CA TRP A 152 -6.89 -0.75 18.02
C TRP A 152 -6.04 -1.39 19.11
N ALA A 153 -5.92 -0.72 20.25
CA ALA A 153 -5.25 -1.27 21.41
C ALA A 153 -6.08 -2.39 22.07
N ASP A 154 -7.41 -2.28 21.99
CA ASP A 154 -8.37 -3.23 22.56
C ASP A 154 -9.14 -3.99 21.45
N PRO A 155 -9.22 -5.33 21.52
CA PRO A 155 -10.08 -6.12 20.63
C PRO A 155 -11.56 -5.74 20.66
N GLU A 156 -12.08 -5.20 21.76
CA GLU A 156 -13.48 -4.79 21.88
C GLU A 156 -13.84 -3.61 20.96
N ASP A 157 -12.85 -2.79 20.60
CA ASP A 157 -12.99 -1.65 19.69
C ASP A 157 -12.79 -2.02 18.21
N ALA A 158 -12.58 -3.31 17.92
CA ALA A 158 -12.33 -3.79 16.55
C ALA A 158 -13.44 -3.37 15.59
N MET A 159 -13.05 -2.85 14.42
CA MET A 159 -14.02 -2.53 13.38
C MET A 159 -14.80 -3.78 12.96
N PRO A 160 -16.11 -3.65 12.63
CA PRO A 160 -16.86 -4.72 12.00
C PRO A 160 -16.15 -5.20 10.72
N ALA A 161 -16.20 -6.51 10.46
CA ALA A 161 -15.68 -7.07 9.23
C ALA A 161 -16.31 -6.35 8.00
N GLY A 162 -15.45 -5.82 7.12
CA GLY A 162 -15.87 -5.08 5.93
C GLY A 162 -16.12 -3.59 6.12
N ALA A 163 -15.77 -3.02 7.28
CA ALA A 163 -15.70 -1.58 7.41
C ALA A 163 -14.55 -1.01 6.56
N ILE A 164 -14.78 0.19 6.02
CA ILE A 164 -13.85 0.87 5.12
C ILE A 164 -12.59 1.27 5.92
N PRO A 165 -11.39 0.76 5.59
CA PRO A 165 -10.20 0.98 6.40
C PRO A 165 -9.58 2.37 6.16
N TRP A 166 -10.21 3.26 5.39
CA TRP A 166 -9.59 4.51 4.97
C TRP A 166 -9.78 5.58 6.03
N MET A 167 -8.70 5.97 6.69
CA MET A 167 -8.69 7.08 7.62
C MET A 167 -8.03 8.31 6.97
N PRO A 168 -8.59 9.52 7.11
CA PRO A 168 -7.79 10.72 6.91
C PRO A 168 -6.61 10.68 7.91
N ILE A 169 -5.56 11.46 7.68
CA ILE A 169 -4.45 11.55 8.64
C ILE A 169 -5.02 12.01 9.99
N ILE A 170 -5.18 11.08 10.93
CA ILE A 170 -5.66 11.31 12.29
C ILE A 170 -4.45 11.19 13.22
N ILE A 171 -4.23 12.23 14.02
CA ILE A 171 -3.25 12.24 15.10
C ILE A 171 -4.05 12.05 16.39
N ARG A 172 -4.35 10.80 16.73
CA ARG A 172 -4.91 10.41 18.04
C ARG A 172 -4.04 9.31 18.60
N GLU A 173 -3.04 9.69 19.38
CA GLU A 173 -1.98 8.77 19.83
C GLU A 173 -2.46 7.86 20.96
N GLU A 174 -3.55 8.21 21.64
CA GLU A 174 -4.04 7.51 22.83
C GLU A 174 -4.97 6.32 22.49
N GLU A 175 -5.63 6.35 21.32
CA GLU A 175 -6.61 5.33 20.92
C GLU A 175 -5.99 4.18 20.10
N TYR A 176 -4.82 4.39 19.48
CA TYR A 176 -4.26 3.47 18.49
C TYR A 176 -2.77 3.22 18.67
N GLN A 177 -2.38 1.96 18.45
CA GLN A 177 -1.00 1.65 18.08
C GLN A 177 -0.79 1.98 16.60
N ARG A 178 0.32 2.64 16.28
CA ARG A 178 0.64 3.08 14.92
C ARG A 178 1.99 2.56 14.50
N ILE A 179 2.02 1.94 13.33
CA ILE A 179 3.26 1.55 12.65
C ILE A 179 3.26 2.18 11.26
N THR A 180 4.35 2.84 10.90
CA THR A 180 4.50 3.42 9.56
C THR A 180 5.50 2.60 8.77
N LEU A 181 5.12 2.22 7.55
CA LEU A 181 5.88 1.41 6.62
C LEU A 181 6.27 2.25 5.41
N MET A 182 7.55 2.30 5.09
CA MET A 182 8.06 2.90 3.85
C MET A 182 8.13 1.82 2.78
N ILE A 183 7.24 1.86 1.81
CA ILE A 183 7.11 0.82 0.77
C ILE A 183 8.13 1.06 -0.33
N GLU A 184 9.01 0.08 -0.51
CA GLU A 184 10.02 0.00 -1.55
C GLU A 184 9.66 -1.14 -2.49
N LEU A 185 9.27 -0.82 -3.73
CA LEU A 185 9.01 -1.80 -4.76
C LEU A 185 10.31 -2.04 -5.55
N ASP A 186 10.77 -3.28 -5.60
CA ASP A 186 12.00 -3.60 -6.32
C ASP A 186 11.83 -3.42 -7.83
N ASP A 187 12.60 -2.48 -8.37
CA ASP A 187 12.70 -2.14 -9.79
C ASP A 187 13.93 -2.79 -10.46
N GLY A 188 14.64 -3.66 -9.73
CA GLY A 188 15.84 -4.34 -10.21
C GLY A 188 17.15 -3.57 -10.00
N ILE A 189 17.18 -2.55 -9.14
CA ILE A 189 18.39 -1.79 -8.80
C ILE A 189 19.59 -2.72 -8.44
N PRO A 190 20.79 -2.50 -9.00
CA PRO A 190 21.96 -3.31 -8.66
C PRO A 190 22.39 -3.11 -7.19
N PRO A 191 23.17 -4.04 -6.59
CA PRO A 191 23.55 -3.96 -5.17
C PRO A 191 24.18 -2.64 -4.71
N GLU A 192 24.92 -1.96 -5.58
CA GLU A 192 25.49 -0.64 -5.26
C GLU A 192 24.40 0.43 -5.10
N GLY A 193 23.41 0.44 -6.00
CA GLY A 193 22.28 1.34 -5.90
C GLY A 193 21.42 1.06 -4.67
N LEU A 194 21.25 -0.22 -4.29
CA LEU A 194 20.56 -0.60 -3.05
C LEU A 194 21.28 -0.05 -1.81
N ARG A 195 22.61 -0.14 -1.76
CA ARG A 195 23.41 0.45 -0.67
C ARG A 195 23.25 1.96 -0.62
N ARG A 196 23.26 2.63 -1.78
CA ARG A 196 23.06 4.07 -1.86
C ARG A 196 21.67 4.46 -1.34
N ARG A 197 20.62 3.74 -1.76
CA ARG A 197 19.25 3.97 -1.27
C ARG A 197 19.15 3.72 0.24
N ALA A 198 19.73 2.63 0.72
CA ALA A 198 19.80 2.31 2.15
C ALA A 198 20.50 3.43 2.96
N SER A 199 21.56 4.03 2.43
CA SER A 199 22.27 5.16 3.08
C SER A 199 21.47 6.46 3.12
N CYS A 200 20.39 6.57 2.33
CA CYS A 200 19.50 7.73 2.37
C CYS A 200 18.52 7.66 3.54
N TYR A 201 18.27 6.48 4.14
CA TYR A 201 17.38 6.38 5.29
C TYR A 201 17.99 7.13 6.48
N PRO A 202 17.31 8.18 6.99
CA PRO A 202 17.85 8.95 8.10
C PRO A 202 17.72 8.16 9.41
N SER A 203 18.42 8.64 10.44
CA SER A 203 18.17 8.21 11.82
C SER A 203 16.69 8.39 12.18
N PRO A 204 16.09 7.49 13.00
CA PRO A 204 14.72 7.64 13.49
C PRO A 204 14.40 9.04 14.06
N GLU A 205 15.39 9.69 14.68
CA GLU A 205 15.24 11.00 15.32
C GLU A 205 14.79 12.12 14.37
N VAL A 206 15.20 12.04 13.09
CA VAL A 206 14.85 13.02 12.06
C VAL A 206 13.34 13.04 11.80
N TRP A 207 12.66 11.93 12.06
CA TRP A 207 11.22 11.79 11.85
C TRP A 207 10.37 12.31 13.01
N HIS A 208 10.95 12.62 14.18
CA HIS A 208 10.19 13.19 15.31
C HIS A 208 9.54 14.53 14.98
N ARG A 209 10.11 15.30 14.04
CA ARG A 209 9.53 16.57 13.55
C ARG A 209 8.66 16.40 12.30
N ALA A 210 8.60 15.19 11.73
CA ALA A 210 7.78 14.92 10.56
C ALA A 210 6.30 14.86 10.94
N LYS A 211 5.42 15.09 9.96
CA LYS A 211 3.95 15.20 10.15
C LYS A 211 3.32 14.04 10.94
N LEU A 212 3.92 12.85 10.90
CA LEU A 212 3.41 11.65 11.56
C LEU A 212 4.18 11.27 12.84
N GLY A 213 5.29 11.95 13.15
CA GLY A 213 6.10 11.74 14.36
C GLY A 213 6.77 10.37 14.50
N LEU A 214 6.58 9.46 13.54
CA LEU A 214 7.05 8.08 13.56
C LEU A 214 8.08 7.84 12.46
N ALA A 215 9.22 7.25 12.84
CA ALA A 215 10.20 6.77 11.89
C ALA A 215 9.63 5.58 11.11
N PRO A 216 9.54 5.66 9.78
CA PRO A 216 8.96 4.59 9.00
C PRO A 216 9.94 3.43 8.86
N ILE A 217 9.40 2.22 8.91
CA ILE A 217 10.15 0.98 8.78
C ILE A 217 10.20 0.63 7.28
N PRO A 218 11.38 0.48 6.67
CA PRO A 218 11.48 0.09 5.27
C PRO A 218 10.83 -1.28 5.04
N LEU A 219 10.00 -1.39 4.01
CA LEU A 219 9.35 -2.61 3.58
C LEU A 219 9.68 -2.84 2.11
N TRP A 220 10.53 -3.82 1.86
CA TRP A 220 10.99 -4.18 0.53
C TRP A 220 10.15 -5.31 -0.06
N VAL A 221 9.48 -5.01 -1.17
CA VAL A 221 8.68 -5.97 -1.94
C VAL A 221 9.49 -6.40 -3.14
N VAL A 222 9.79 -7.70 -3.21
CA VAL A 222 10.69 -8.25 -4.23
C VAL A 222 10.01 -9.36 -5.05
N PRO A 223 10.47 -9.61 -6.28
CA PRO A 223 9.90 -10.67 -7.12
C PRO A 223 10.08 -12.07 -6.52
N ASP A 224 11.23 -12.36 -5.90
CA ASP A 224 11.55 -13.70 -5.41
C ASP A 224 12.53 -13.74 -4.23
N LYS A 225 12.71 -14.93 -3.66
CA LYS A 225 13.61 -15.18 -2.51
C LYS A 225 15.08 -14.91 -2.83
N ARG A 226 15.52 -15.16 -4.07
CA ARG A 226 16.91 -14.92 -4.46
C ARG A 226 17.20 -13.43 -4.43
N ARG A 227 16.27 -12.61 -4.92
CA ARG A 227 16.35 -11.16 -4.88
C ARG A 227 16.31 -10.64 -3.46
N LEU A 228 15.45 -11.21 -2.61
CA LEU A 228 15.41 -10.85 -1.19
C LEU A 228 16.77 -11.03 -0.49
N GLN A 229 17.46 -12.14 -0.77
CA GLN A 229 18.81 -12.39 -0.23
C GLN A 229 19.84 -11.37 -0.75
N GLN A 230 19.70 -10.88 -1.98
CA GLN A 230 20.57 -9.81 -2.50
C GLN A 230 20.32 -8.50 -1.77
N ILE A 231 19.05 -8.14 -1.56
CA ILE A 231 18.65 -6.96 -0.80
C ILE A 231 19.17 -7.06 0.62
N GLN A 232 18.96 -8.18 1.30
CA GLN A 232 19.46 -8.44 2.66
C GLN A 232 20.98 -8.19 2.77
N ARG A 233 21.76 -8.71 1.82
CA ARG A 233 23.23 -8.53 1.82
C ARG A 233 23.66 -7.10 1.52
N ALA A 234 22.90 -6.37 0.71
CA ALA A 234 23.20 -5.00 0.32
C ALA A 234 22.79 -4.00 1.41
N ILE A 235 21.53 -4.06 1.85
CA ILE A 235 20.94 -3.16 2.85
C ILE A 235 21.52 -3.43 4.23
N GLY A 236 21.60 -4.70 4.64
CA GLY A 236 22.04 -5.03 5.98
C GLY A 236 23.49 -4.67 6.32
N ARG A 237 24.27 -4.24 5.31
CA ARG A 237 25.61 -3.65 5.49
C ARG A 237 25.61 -2.13 5.59
N ALA A 238 24.56 -1.48 5.11
CA ALA A 238 24.44 -0.03 4.99
C ALA A 238 23.38 0.58 5.92
N PHE A 239 22.49 -0.25 6.47
CA PHE A 239 21.39 0.15 7.34
C PHE A 239 21.27 -0.84 8.49
N GLU A 240 21.45 -0.36 9.72
CA GLU A 240 21.50 -1.22 10.92
C GLU A 240 20.12 -1.41 11.60
N ALA A 241 19.17 -0.55 11.28
CA ALA A 241 17.82 -0.58 11.84
C ALA A 241 16.97 -1.73 11.25
N SER A 242 15.79 -1.92 11.84
CA SER A 242 14.85 -2.94 11.43
C SER A 242 14.22 -2.62 10.08
N TRP A 243 14.02 -3.65 9.26
CA TRP A 243 13.31 -3.55 7.98
C TRP A 243 12.58 -4.85 7.68
N ILE A 244 11.54 -4.77 6.86
CA ILE A 244 10.70 -5.90 6.45
C ILE A 244 11.01 -6.25 5.00
N GLY A 245 11.12 -7.55 4.73
CA GLY A 245 11.21 -8.10 3.40
C GLY A 245 10.03 -9.02 3.09
N VAL A 246 9.48 -8.90 1.89
CA VAL A 246 8.41 -9.77 1.41
C VAL A 246 8.57 -10.05 -0.08
N THR A 247 8.27 -11.28 -0.48
CA THR A 247 8.23 -11.64 -1.90
C THR A 247 6.82 -11.45 -2.46
N GLU A 248 6.65 -11.32 -3.77
CA GLU A 248 5.31 -11.29 -4.39
C GLU A 248 4.44 -12.49 -3.99
N ALA A 249 5.02 -13.69 -3.94
CA ALA A 249 4.33 -14.88 -3.43
C ALA A 249 4.03 -14.78 -1.91
N GLY A 250 4.95 -14.20 -1.15
CA GLY A 250 4.78 -13.96 0.29
C GLY A 250 3.65 -12.98 0.63
N LEU A 251 3.33 -12.02 -0.26
CA LEU A 251 2.16 -11.16 -0.11
C LEU A 251 0.86 -11.95 -0.14
N ALA A 252 0.77 -12.99 -0.98
CA ALA A 252 -0.42 -13.83 -1.10
C ALA A 252 -0.58 -14.80 0.08
N ASP A 253 0.52 -15.39 0.53
CA ASP A 253 0.51 -16.41 1.60
C ASP A 253 0.84 -15.83 2.99
N ASN A 254 0.81 -14.51 3.14
CA ASN A 254 1.13 -13.79 4.37
C ASN A 254 2.47 -14.22 5.01
N THR A 255 3.52 -14.37 4.19
CA THR A 255 4.86 -14.78 4.64
C THR A 255 5.84 -13.62 4.54
N TRP A 256 6.15 -13.04 5.69
CA TRP A 256 6.98 -11.85 5.87
C TRP A 256 8.27 -12.20 6.60
N GLN A 257 9.31 -11.40 6.37
CA GLN A 257 10.61 -11.55 7.01
C GLN A 257 11.02 -10.23 7.66
N LEU A 258 11.18 -10.25 8.98
CA LEU A 258 11.70 -9.13 9.74
C LEU A 258 13.22 -9.27 9.86
N TYR A 259 13.93 -8.23 9.48
CA TYR A 259 15.37 -8.14 9.56
C TYR A 259 15.80 -7.03 10.50
N GLN A 260 16.96 -7.20 11.11
CA GLN A 260 17.73 -6.14 11.74
C GLN A 260 19.14 -6.19 11.16
N ALA A 261 19.58 -5.08 10.57
CA ALA A 261 20.74 -5.09 9.69
C ALA A 261 20.67 -6.23 8.66
N ALA A 262 21.69 -7.08 8.57
CA ALA A 262 21.73 -8.24 7.66
C ALA A 262 21.15 -9.52 8.26
N ARG A 263 20.61 -9.50 9.48
CA ARG A 263 20.17 -10.71 10.21
C ARG A 263 18.67 -10.86 10.17
N LEU A 264 18.20 -12.05 9.81
CA LEU A 264 16.79 -12.42 9.92
C LEU A 264 16.45 -12.58 11.40
N GLN A 265 15.48 -11.82 11.90
CA GLN A 265 15.01 -11.86 13.28
C GLN A 265 13.79 -12.76 13.42
N ALA A 266 12.84 -12.63 12.48
CA ALA A 266 11.63 -13.43 12.47
C ALA A 266 11.16 -13.68 11.04
N GLN A 267 10.45 -14.79 10.85
CA GLN A 267 9.71 -15.09 9.63
C GLN A 267 8.34 -15.63 10.02
N GLY A 268 7.29 -15.06 9.43
CA GLY A 268 5.91 -15.47 9.75
C GLY A 268 4.88 -14.52 9.17
N ALA A 269 3.70 -14.52 9.79
CA ALA A 269 2.62 -13.60 9.45
C ALA A 269 2.99 -12.14 9.77
N LEU A 270 2.36 -11.19 9.06
CA LEU A 270 2.65 -9.76 9.21
C LEU A 270 2.49 -9.29 10.66
N ASP A 271 1.40 -9.68 11.31
CA ASP A 271 1.08 -9.35 12.70
C ASP A 271 2.20 -9.71 13.68
N HIS A 272 2.82 -10.88 13.49
CA HIS A 272 3.95 -11.31 14.29
C HIS A 272 5.17 -10.39 14.07
N CYS A 273 5.46 -10.03 12.82
CA CYS A 273 6.54 -9.09 12.50
C CYS A 273 6.27 -7.69 13.08
N LEU A 274 5.03 -7.19 12.97
CA LEU A 274 4.63 -5.89 13.50
C LEU A 274 4.72 -5.84 15.02
N THR A 275 4.29 -6.90 15.72
CA THR A 275 4.35 -6.99 17.19
C THR A 275 5.79 -6.90 17.71
N LEU A 276 6.76 -7.46 16.98
CA LEU A 276 8.18 -7.40 17.35
C LEU A 276 8.79 -6.01 17.13
N LEU A 277 8.19 -5.19 16.27
CA LEU A 277 8.64 -3.81 15.98
C LEU A 277 8.12 -2.80 17.01
N SER A 278 7.05 -3.13 17.73
CA SER A 278 6.42 -2.30 18.76
C SER A 278 7.00 -2.49 20.17
N ARG A 279 8.00 -3.36 20.34
CA ARG A 279 8.69 -3.64 21.61
C ARG A 279 10.03 -2.94 21.67
#